data_AF-A0A7X6TTW7-F1
#
_entry.id   AF-A0A7X6TTW7-F1
#
_cell.length_a   1.000
_cell.length_b   1.000
_cell.length_c   1.000
_cell.angle_alpha   90.00
_cell.angle_beta   90.00
_cell.angle_gamma   90.00
#
_symmetry.space_group_name_H-M   'P 1'
#
loop_
_entity.id
_entity.type
_entity.pdbx_description
1 polymer ?
#
loop_
_entity_poly.entity_id
_entity_poly.type
_entity_poly.pdbx_seq_one_letter_code
_entity_poly.pdbx_strand_id
1 'polypeptide(L)'
;MNLGVLHNFLESAYACNYSKLADFISGTGLFKAVDKIQEKESLYFSMVNFGDYELFELTNQGVESTYISELLQRVTRKTEENPFYQAYLLDIKRGKTDIFIKNFELLLQEDIQKGIVKLIAKTVFYYKEIISARALFNFIYDILVPYQLDEIEEDPSLYLSYLLPNLIFGLQDRSKLLLNIHYYDPINLRNQKIDELLVEYYNTNNLGAFFKKYIMIDYQDIILRKLEDSIQMETLDKDDFLKTFIRFYYFLNKDSVGLDNQDFFDDYINTLYGYHSFDQDILGEFSLLIKEAVKLWNGSPKENYVYANSRNETVKISHELDYEVDSDFFENFKEKKNAVLGSYHHSAKMSFLGTKQKERPVQIDIDLPLYVMLKNVVLGYRPNKKDRQDALQMEEFMRNLIKGASTPKKVLMNMNKGEFVFSLSAEKSFTKEKYVFKRESL
;
A
#
# COMPACT_ATOMS: atom_id res chain seq x y z
N MET A 1 -25.32 -2.02 14.54
CA MET A 1 -24.73 -2.56 15.78
C MET A 1 -23.35 -3.12 15.47
N ASN A 2 -22.40 -3.07 16.40
CA ASN A 2 -21.08 -3.71 16.22
C ASN A 2 -21.26 -5.25 16.12
N LEU A 3 -20.59 -5.90 15.17
CA LEU A 3 -20.61 -7.35 14.96
C LEU A 3 -20.30 -8.15 16.23
N GLY A 4 -19.31 -7.73 17.03
CA GLY A 4 -18.96 -8.39 18.29
C GLY A 4 -20.05 -8.25 19.36
N VAL A 5 -20.71 -7.09 19.42
CA VAL A 5 -21.85 -6.88 20.34
C VAL A 5 -23.05 -7.73 19.90
N LEU A 6 -23.26 -7.85 18.58
CA LEU A 6 -24.32 -8.67 18.01
C LEU A 6 -24.08 -10.17 18.27
N HIS A 7 -22.82 -10.62 18.16
CA HIS A 7 -22.42 -11.98 18.47
C HIS A 7 -22.62 -12.31 19.95
N ASN A 8 -22.12 -11.44 20.84
CA ASN A 8 -22.31 -11.59 22.29
C ASN A 8 -23.79 -11.57 22.69
N PHE A 9 -24.60 -10.76 22.01
CA PHE A 9 -26.05 -10.75 22.23
C PHE A 9 -26.65 -12.12 21.90
N LEU A 10 -26.34 -12.70 20.74
CA LEU A 10 -26.86 -14.01 20.32
C LEU A 10 -26.43 -15.15 21.24
N GLU A 11 -25.23 -15.11 21.81
CA GLU A 11 -24.75 -16.13 22.75
C GLU A 11 -25.30 -15.94 24.17
N SER A 12 -25.93 -14.79 24.47
CA SER A 12 -26.45 -14.51 25.80
C SER A 12 -27.80 -15.20 26.06
N ALA A 13 -28.05 -15.56 27.32
CA ALA A 13 -29.37 -16.02 27.77
C ALA A 13 -30.49 -14.98 27.50
N TYR A 14 -30.12 -13.72 27.31
CA TYR A 14 -31.04 -12.62 27.03
C TYR A 14 -31.63 -12.67 25.62
N ALA A 15 -30.94 -13.31 24.65
CA ALA A 15 -31.44 -13.48 23.28
C ALA A 15 -32.78 -14.25 23.23
N CYS A 16 -33.04 -15.13 24.21
CA CYS A 16 -34.28 -15.91 24.30
C CYS A 16 -35.52 -15.00 24.39
N ASN A 17 -35.39 -13.80 24.97
CA ASN A 17 -36.48 -12.83 25.08
C ASN A 17 -36.73 -12.06 23.76
N TYR A 18 -35.85 -12.20 22.78
CA TYR A 18 -35.86 -11.49 21.49
C TYR A 18 -35.74 -12.48 20.33
N SER A 19 -36.44 -13.61 20.42
CA SER A 19 -36.37 -14.72 19.45
C SER A 19 -36.54 -14.29 17.99
N LYS A 20 -37.49 -13.39 17.69
CA LYS A 20 -37.69 -12.86 16.33
C LYS A 20 -36.46 -12.13 15.76
N LEU A 21 -35.71 -11.40 16.60
CA LEU A 21 -34.48 -10.71 16.20
C LEU A 21 -33.33 -11.71 16.07
N ALA A 22 -33.22 -12.66 17.00
CA ALA A 22 -32.22 -13.72 16.95
C ALA A 22 -32.35 -14.56 15.66
N ASP A 23 -33.56 -15.01 15.33
CA ASP A 23 -33.87 -15.77 14.12
C ASP A 23 -33.57 -14.95 12.86
N PHE A 24 -33.90 -13.65 12.86
CA PHE A 24 -33.58 -12.75 11.76
C PHE A 24 -32.06 -12.67 11.52
N ILE A 25 -31.26 -12.45 12.57
CA ILE A 25 -29.79 -12.34 12.48
C ILE A 25 -29.17 -13.69 12.07
N SER A 26 -29.59 -14.81 12.66
CA SER A 26 -29.09 -16.13 12.28
C SER A 26 -29.45 -16.48 10.83
N GLY A 27 -30.58 -15.97 10.34
CA GLY A 27 -31.03 -16.11 8.97
C GLY A 27 -30.25 -15.26 7.96
N THR A 28 -29.53 -14.20 8.36
CA THR A 28 -28.77 -13.35 7.42
C THR A 28 -27.44 -13.96 6.99
N GLY A 29 -26.94 -14.97 7.70
CA GLY A 29 -25.64 -15.57 7.39
C GLY A 29 -24.44 -14.70 7.80
N LEU A 30 -24.66 -13.66 8.62
CA LEU A 30 -23.65 -12.68 9.05
C LEU A 30 -22.36 -13.27 9.62
N PHE A 31 -22.47 -14.43 10.28
CA PHE A 31 -21.36 -15.12 10.94
C PHE A 31 -20.92 -16.37 10.18
N LYS A 32 -21.43 -16.59 8.97
CA LYS A 32 -21.00 -17.68 8.09
C LYS A 32 -19.95 -17.11 7.12
N ALA A 33 -18.91 -17.88 6.83
CA ALA A 33 -17.93 -17.56 5.80
C ALA A 33 -18.59 -17.68 4.42
N VAL A 34 -19.33 -16.65 4.02
CA VAL A 34 -20.01 -16.55 2.73
C VAL A 34 -19.57 -15.23 2.10
N ASP A 35 -19.22 -15.26 0.82
CA ASP A 35 -18.58 -14.15 0.10
C ASP A 35 -19.42 -12.86 -0.01
N LYS A 36 -20.73 -12.91 0.33
CA LYS A 36 -21.61 -11.73 0.40
C LYS A 36 -22.71 -11.92 1.45
N ILE A 37 -22.82 -10.98 2.40
CA ILE A 37 -23.99 -10.88 3.27
C ILE A 37 -25.06 -10.11 2.49
N GLN A 38 -26.14 -10.80 2.11
CA GLN A 38 -27.26 -10.13 1.45
C GLN A 38 -28.00 -9.22 2.43
N GLU A 39 -28.28 -7.99 2.00
CA GLU A 39 -29.22 -7.12 2.69
C GLU A 39 -30.55 -7.85 2.84
N LYS A 40 -31.00 -8.00 4.08
CA LYS A 40 -32.27 -8.64 4.39
C LYS A 40 -33.19 -7.63 5.03
N GLU A 41 -34.39 -7.55 4.48
CA GLU A 41 -35.50 -6.85 5.10
C GLU A 41 -36.58 -7.84 5.48
N SER A 42 -37.18 -7.58 6.64
CA SER A 42 -38.39 -8.22 7.13
C SER A 42 -39.36 -7.13 7.58
N LEU A 43 -40.59 -7.52 7.90
CA LEU A 43 -41.63 -6.59 8.32
C LEU A 43 -41.26 -5.70 9.53
N TYR A 44 -40.30 -6.14 10.35
CA TYR A 44 -39.92 -5.48 11.61
C TYR A 44 -38.43 -5.15 11.72
N PHE A 45 -37.58 -5.70 10.84
CA PHE A 45 -36.12 -5.56 10.91
C PHE A 45 -35.54 -5.38 9.51
N SER A 46 -34.67 -4.39 9.32
CA SER A 46 -33.79 -4.28 8.16
C SER A 46 -32.34 -4.47 8.59
N MET A 47 -31.55 -5.06 7.71
CA MET A 47 -30.12 -5.23 7.90
C MET A 47 -29.38 -4.68 6.69
N VAL A 48 -28.62 -3.62 6.93
CA VAL A 48 -27.63 -3.08 6.00
C VAL A 48 -26.26 -3.42 6.56
N ASN A 49 -25.47 -4.18 5.78
CA ASN A 49 -24.12 -4.54 6.16
C ASN A 49 -23.11 -3.54 5.58
N PHE A 50 -22.51 -2.72 6.45
CA PHE A 50 -21.42 -1.83 6.07
C PHE A 50 -20.05 -2.51 6.09
N GLY A 51 -19.97 -3.79 6.50
CA GLY A 51 -18.73 -4.57 6.52
C GLY A 51 -18.26 -5.06 5.15
N ASP A 52 -19.19 -5.15 4.17
CA ASP A 52 -18.89 -5.61 2.81
C ASP A 52 -18.66 -4.46 1.82
N TYR A 53 -18.85 -3.21 2.26
CA TYR A 53 -18.48 -2.03 1.47
C TYR A 53 -17.01 -1.74 1.69
N GLU A 54 -16.19 -2.22 0.77
CA GLU A 54 -14.80 -1.80 0.73
C GLU A 54 -14.72 -0.32 0.36
N LEU A 55 -13.81 0.38 1.03
CA LEU A 55 -13.54 1.79 0.75
C LEU A 55 -12.96 1.98 -0.66
N PHE A 56 -12.50 0.91 -1.29
CA PHE A 56 -11.79 0.94 -2.56
C PHE A 56 -12.31 -0.15 -3.49
N GLU A 57 -12.22 0.12 -4.78
CA GLU A 57 -12.47 -0.83 -5.85
C GLU A 57 -11.17 -1.09 -6.61
N LEU A 58 -10.90 -2.36 -6.97
CA LEU A 58 -9.80 -2.70 -7.87
C LEU A 58 -10.29 -2.73 -9.32
N THR A 59 -9.59 -2.04 -10.19
CA THR A 59 -9.80 -2.05 -11.64
C THR A 59 -8.51 -2.42 -12.36
N ASN A 60 -8.61 -2.66 -13.66
CA ASN A 60 -7.42 -2.85 -14.51
C ASN A 60 -6.58 -1.57 -14.68
N GLN A 61 -7.06 -0.42 -14.20
CA GLN A 61 -6.34 0.86 -14.23
C GLN A 61 -5.73 1.24 -12.88
N GLY A 62 -5.99 0.45 -11.83
CA GLY A 62 -5.48 0.69 -10.48
C GLY A 62 -6.56 0.65 -9.42
N VAL A 63 -6.32 1.38 -8.34
CA VAL A 63 -7.25 1.48 -7.21
C VAL A 63 -8.11 2.73 -7.36
N GLU A 64 -9.41 2.56 -7.21
CA GLU A 64 -10.39 3.64 -7.21
C GLU A 64 -11.16 3.65 -5.89
N SER A 65 -11.89 4.73 -5.62
CA SER A 65 -12.81 4.81 -4.49
C SER A 65 -14.02 5.64 -4.86
N THR A 66 -15.11 4.98 -5.25
CA THR A 66 -16.38 5.68 -5.52
C THR A 66 -16.81 6.47 -4.28
N TYR A 67 -16.68 5.87 -3.10
CA TYR A 67 -17.09 6.49 -1.83
C TYR A 67 -16.30 7.76 -1.49
N ILE A 68 -14.97 7.73 -1.54
CA ILE A 68 -14.15 8.90 -1.20
C ILE A 68 -14.27 9.96 -2.30
N SER A 69 -14.31 9.57 -3.57
CA SER A 69 -14.51 10.51 -4.68
C SER A 69 -15.86 11.22 -4.58
N GLU A 70 -16.95 10.51 -4.31
CA GLU A 70 -18.26 11.13 -4.09
C GLU A 70 -18.26 12.06 -2.88
N LEU A 71 -17.57 11.67 -1.80
CA LEU A 71 -17.44 12.49 -0.61
C LEU A 71 -16.73 13.82 -0.90
N LEU A 72 -15.61 13.77 -1.61
CA LEU A 72 -14.89 14.97 -2.07
C LEU A 72 -15.78 15.83 -2.97
N GLN A 73 -16.49 15.20 -3.91
CA GLN A 73 -17.43 15.89 -4.81
C GLN A 73 -18.59 16.53 -4.06
N ARG A 74 -19.08 15.98 -2.94
CA ARG A 74 -20.10 16.67 -2.13
C ARG A 74 -19.62 18.02 -1.58
N VAL A 75 -18.31 18.15 -1.35
CA VAL A 75 -17.69 19.42 -0.91
C VAL A 75 -17.37 20.31 -2.11
N THR A 76 -16.87 19.75 -3.21
CA THR A 76 -16.28 20.53 -4.31
C THR A 76 -17.17 20.69 -5.54
N ARG A 77 -18.33 20.04 -5.63
CA ARG A 77 -19.15 20.07 -6.86
C ARG A 77 -19.55 21.50 -7.22
N LYS A 78 -19.28 21.88 -8.47
CA LYS A 78 -19.53 23.23 -9.03
C LYS A 78 -21.01 23.43 -9.40
N THR A 79 -21.90 23.34 -8.42
CA THR A 79 -23.36 23.49 -8.61
C THR A 79 -23.92 24.57 -7.71
N GLU A 80 -25.01 25.21 -8.16
CA GLU A 80 -25.70 26.24 -7.35
C GLU A 80 -26.29 25.70 -6.05
N GLU A 81 -26.58 24.40 -6.01
CA GLU A 81 -27.09 23.70 -4.84
C GLU A 81 -26.02 23.38 -3.79
N ASN A 82 -24.72 23.45 -4.13
CA ASN A 82 -23.65 23.14 -3.18
C ASN A 82 -23.35 24.37 -2.31
N PRO A 83 -23.61 24.33 -0.98
CA PRO A 83 -23.40 25.48 -0.10
C PRO A 83 -21.94 25.91 -0.01
N PHE A 84 -20.99 24.97 -0.09
CA PHE A 84 -19.55 25.28 -0.05
C PHE A 84 -19.12 26.04 -1.30
N TYR A 85 -19.61 25.61 -2.47
CA TYR A 85 -19.32 26.29 -3.73
C TYR A 85 -19.97 27.68 -3.80
N GLN A 86 -21.18 27.85 -3.27
CA GLN A 86 -21.83 29.15 -3.16
C GLN A 86 -21.05 30.12 -2.25
N ALA A 87 -20.59 29.65 -1.10
CA ALA A 87 -19.74 30.44 -0.21
C ALA A 87 -18.45 30.88 -0.93
N TYR A 88 -17.78 29.93 -1.60
CA TYR A 88 -16.61 30.22 -2.43
C TYR A 88 -16.88 31.32 -3.48
N LEU A 89 -17.96 31.20 -4.28
CA LEU A 89 -18.29 32.21 -5.29
C LEU A 89 -18.58 33.59 -4.69
N LEU A 90 -19.22 33.63 -3.52
CA LEU A 90 -19.49 34.88 -2.79
C LEU A 90 -18.19 35.54 -2.31
N ASP A 91 -17.25 34.75 -1.79
CA ASP A 91 -15.96 35.24 -1.32
C ASP A 91 -15.08 35.73 -2.48
N ILE A 92 -15.06 35.01 -3.60
CA ILE A 92 -14.38 35.46 -4.83
C ILE A 92 -15.00 36.77 -5.35
N LYS A 93 -16.33 36.89 -5.36
CA LYS A 93 -17.01 38.15 -5.74
C LYS A 93 -16.65 39.32 -4.82
N ARG A 94 -16.32 39.05 -3.56
CA ARG A 94 -15.86 40.04 -2.57
C ARG A 94 -14.35 40.31 -2.67
N GLY A 95 -13.64 39.65 -3.58
CA GLY A 95 -12.19 39.80 -3.73
C GLY A 95 -11.39 39.17 -2.58
N LYS A 96 -11.95 38.20 -1.86
CA LYS A 96 -11.24 37.49 -0.79
C LYS A 96 -10.24 36.48 -1.37
N THR A 97 -9.07 36.41 -0.76
CA THR A 97 -7.94 35.56 -1.19
C THR A 97 -7.31 34.79 -0.04
N ASP A 98 -8.10 34.53 1.00
CA ASP A 98 -7.69 33.81 2.20
C ASP A 98 -7.22 32.38 1.87
N ILE A 99 -6.33 31.85 2.70
CA ILE A 99 -5.66 30.55 2.47
C ILE A 99 -6.65 29.38 2.31
N PHE A 100 -7.76 29.36 3.05
CA PHE A 100 -8.75 28.30 2.94
C PHE A 100 -9.49 28.34 1.60
N ILE A 101 -9.65 29.52 0.99
CA ILE A 101 -10.18 29.68 -0.37
C ILE A 101 -9.21 29.03 -1.36
N LYS A 102 -7.90 29.22 -1.16
CA LYS A 102 -6.85 28.61 -1.99
C LYS A 102 -6.80 27.10 -1.83
N ASN A 103 -6.93 26.59 -0.60
CA ASN A 103 -7.03 25.15 -0.36
C ASN A 103 -8.28 24.55 -1.01
N PHE A 104 -9.41 25.26 -0.99
CA PHE A 104 -10.62 24.85 -1.69
C PHE A 104 -10.43 24.88 -3.23
N GLU A 105 -9.76 25.88 -3.79
CA GLU A 105 -9.39 25.95 -5.21
C GLU A 105 -8.50 24.78 -5.64
N LEU A 106 -7.58 24.33 -4.77
CA LEU A 106 -6.78 23.14 -4.98
C LEU A 106 -7.63 21.87 -4.91
N LEU A 107 -8.49 21.74 -3.89
CA LEU A 107 -9.34 20.56 -3.74
C LEU A 107 -10.37 20.44 -4.87
N LEU A 108 -10.76 21.54 -5.51
CA LEU A 108 -11.62 21.56 -6.70
C LEU A 108 -11.01 20.84 -7.92
N GLN A 109 -9.70 20.61 -7.93
CA GLN A 109 -8.98 20.03 -9.05
C GLN A 109 -9.04 18.50 -8.99
N GLU A 110 -9.42 17.87 -10.10
CA GLU A 110 -9.60 16.40 -10.15
C GLU A 110 -8.30 15.64 -9.89
N ASP A 111 -7.16 16.14 -10.36
CA ASP A 111 -5.86 15.48 -10.15
C ASP A 111 -5.48 15.48 -8.66
N ILE A 112 -5.76 16.58 -7.93
CA ILE A 112 -5.58 16.64 -6.47
C ILE A 112 -6.49 15.62 -5.77
N GLN A 113 -7.78 15.54 -6.16
CA GLN A 113 -8.72 14.57 -5.58
C GLN A 113 -8.27 13.13 -5.81
N LYS A 114 -7.83 12.80 -7.03
CA LYS A 114 -7.31 11.46 -7.38
C LYS A 114 -6.05 11.13 -6.57
N GLY A 115 -5.13 12.08 -6.43
CA GLY A 115 -3.93 11.90 -5.60
C GLY A 115 -4.28 11.67 -4.13
N ILE A 116 -5.27 12.39 -3.58
CA ILE A 116 -5.77 12.16 -2.22
C ILE A 116 -6.35 10.74 -2.08
N VAL A 117 -7.18 10.30 -3.02
CA VAL A 117 -7.75 8.94 -3.01
C VAL A 117 -6.63 7.89 -3.03
N LYS A 118 -5.66 8.02 -3.93
CA LYS A 118 -4.51 7.10 -4.03
C LYS A 118 -3.68 7.07 -2.73
N LEU A 119 -3.44 8.23 -2.12
CA LEU A 119 -2.68 8.37 -0.87
C LEU A 119 -3.39 7.72 0.32
N ILE A 120 -4.72 7.89 0.42
CA ILE A 120 -5.53 7.21 1.43
C ILE A 120 -5.53 5.70 1.16
N ALA A 121 -5.69 5.26 -0.09
CA ALA A 121 -5.62 3.85 -0.47
C ALA A 121 -4.30 3.23 -0.02
N LYS A 122 -3.17 3.82 -0.42
CA LYS A 122 -1.83 3.37 -0.03
C LYS A 122 -1.70 3.24 1.49
N THR A 123 -2.19 4.22 2.23
CA THR A 123 -2.20 4.21 3.69
C THR A 123 -3.02 3.04 4.26
N VAL A 124 -4.22 2.80 3.74
CA VAL A 124 -5.10 1.70 4.17
C VAL A 124 -4.49 0.33 3.84
N PHE A 125 -3.96 0.15 2.62
CA PHE A 125 -3.37 -1.13 2.21
C PHE A 125 -2.09 -1.45 2.99
N TYR A 126 -1.26 -0.44 3.28
CA TYR A 126 0.02 -0.68 3.97
C TYR A 126 -0.17 -0.88 5.48
N TYR A 127 -0.90 0.02 6.14
CA TYR A 127 -1.06 0.00 7.59
C TYR A 127 -2.27 -0.82 8.07
N LYS A 128 -3.05 -1.38 7.14
CA LYS A 128 -4.31 -2.11 7.41
C LYS A 128 -5.26 -1.31 8.30
N GLU A 129 -5.29 0.01 8.08
CA GLU A 129 -6.06 0.93 8.89
C GLU A 129 -7.52 0.94 8.44
N ILE A 130 -8.43 0.71 9.39
CA ILE A 130 -9.87 0.87 9.16
C ILE A 130 -10.22 2.34 9.36
N ILE A 131 -10.70 2.99 8.28
CA ILE A 131 -11.07 4.41 8.32
C ILE A 131 -12.59 4.53 8.44
N SER A 132 -13.03 5.26 9.48
CA SER A 132 -14.46 5.59 9.64
C SER A 132 -14.84 6.82 8.80
N ALA A 133 -16.13 6.96 8.47
CA ALA A 133 -16.64 8.16 7.80
C ALA A 133 -16.27 9.46 8.55
N ARG A 134 -16.32 9.45 9.90
CA ARG A 134 -15.91 10.61 10.72
C ARG A 134 -14.45 10.98 10.53
N ALA A 135 -13.57 9.98 10.44
CA ALA A 135 -12.14 10.23 10.19
C ALA A 135 -11.92 10.88 8.82
N LEU A 136 -12.66 10.46 7.78
CA LEU A 136 -12.61 11.08 6.46
C LEU A 136 -13.14 12.52 6.46
N PHE A 137 -14.25 12.79 7.13
CA PHE A 137 -14.77 14.16 7.25
C PHE A 137 -13.78 15.09 7.97
N ASN A 138 -13.19 14.62 9.07
CA ASN A 138 -12.16 15.37 9.79
C ASN A 138 -10.93 15.60 8.91
N PHE A 139 -10.47 14.57 8.18
CA PHE A 139 -9.36 14.68 7.24
C PHE A 139 -9.61 15.77 6.19
N ILE A 140 -10.80 15.79 5.55
CA ILE A 140 -11.15 16.82 4.56
C ILE A 140 -11.14 18.22 5.19
N TYR A 141 -11.65 18.36 6.42
CA TYR A 141 -11.60 19.63 7.14
C TYR A 141 -10.16 20.07 7.43
N ASP A 142 -9.32 19.16 7.95
CA ASP A 142 -7.94 19.43 8.36
C ASP A 142 -7.06 19.87 7.17
N ILE A 143 -7.30 19.36 5.96
CA ILE A 143 -6.55 19.73 4.75
C ILE A 143 -7.07 21.00 4.06
N LEU A 144 -8.22 21.53 4.49
CA LEU A 144 -8.83 22.74 3.94
C LEU A 144 -8.62 23.95 4.85
N VAL A 145 -8.83 23.78 6.16
CA VAL A 145 -8.89 24.87 7.13
C VAL A 145 -7.63 24.86 8.00
N PRO A 146 -6.72 25.84 7.83
CA PRO A 146 -5.58 26.02 8.72
C PRO A 146 -6.01 26.19 10.16
N TYR A 147 -5.23 25.61 11.08
CA TYR A 147 -5.54 25.63 12.50
C TYR A 147 -5.14 26.94 13.22
N GLN A 148 -4.40 27.82 12.53
CA GLN A 148 -3.87 29.09 13.03
C GLN A 148 -3.98 30.16 11.93
N LEU A 149 -5.22 30.56 11.59
CA LEU A 149 -5.46 31.58 10.56
C LEU A 149 -4.86 32.94 10.94
N ASP A 150 -4.97 33.32 12.22
CA ASP A 150 -4.46 34.60 12.74
C ASP A 150 -2.93 34.72 12.55
N GLU A 151 -2.19 33.60 12.66
CA GLU A 151 -0.73 33.60 12.50
C GLU A 151 -0.28 33.86 11.07
N ILE A 152 -1.11 33.56 10.06
CA ILE A 152 -0.79 33.86 8.65
C ILE A 152 -0.95 35.35 8.37
N GLU A 153 -1.89 36.01 9.05
CA GLU A 153 -2.04 37.46 8.97
C GLU A 153 -0.86 38.18 9.64
N GLU A 154 -0.35 37.63 10.74
CA GLU A 154 0.81 38.15 11.47
C GLU A 154 2.15 37.85 10.76
N ASP A 155 2.30 36.65 10.19
CA ASP A 155 3.49 36.21 9.45
C ASP A 155 3.12 35.61 8.08
N PRO A 156 3.12 36.45 7.02
CA PRO A 156 2.87 36.01 5.65
C PRO A 156 3.84 34.93 5.15
N SER A 157 5.03 34.76 5.74
CA SER A 157 5.98 33.72 5.33
C SER A 157 5.43 32.30 5.57
N LEU A 158 4.51 32.14 6.53
CA LEU A 158 3.85 30.88 6.85
C LEU A 158 2.81 30.46 5.80
N TYR A 159 2.46 31.33 4.85
CA TYR A 159 1.44 31.05 3.84
C TYR A 159 1.65 29.71 3.13
N LEU A 160 2.90 29.39 2.76
CA LEU A 160 3.22 28.12 2.10
C LEU A 160 2.86 26.95 3.01
N SER A 161 3.29 26.95 4.26
CA SER A 161 3.07 25.86 5.23
C SER A 161 1.60 25.48 5.42
N TYR A 162 0.68 26.41 5.16
CA TYR A 162 -0.76 26.21 5.29
C TYR A 162 -1.49 25.90 3.97
N LEU A 163 -0.76 25.74 2.86
CA LEU A 163 -1.34 25.22 1.62
C LEU A 163 -1.68 23.74 1.73
N LEU A 164 -2.74 23.31 1.04
CA LEU A 164 -3.30 21.96 1.11
C LEU A 164 -2.26 20.82 1.03
N PRO A 165 -1.30 20.80 0.08
CA PRO A 165 -0.31 19.72 0.05
C PRO A 165 0.57 19.68 1.30
N ASN A 166 0.88 20.84 1.87
CA ASN A 166 1.66 20.93 3.09
C ASN A 166 0.84 20.55 4.33
N LEU A 167 -0.46 20.83 4.35
CA LEU A 167 -1.36 20.35 5.40
C LEU A 167 -1.49 18.82 5.39
N ILE A 168 -1.62 18.21 4.20
CA ILE A 168 -1.71 16.75 4.04
C ILE A 168 -0.52 16.04 4.70
N PHE A 169 0.70 16.53 4.47
CA PHE A 169 1.91 15.89 4.97
C PHE A 169 2.46 16.48 6.29
N GLY A 170 2.02 17.67 6.69
CA GLY A 170 2.53 18.39 7.86
C GLY A 170 1.75 18.18 9.15
N LEU A 171 0.52 17.68 9.08
CA LEU A 171 -0.40 17.56 10.22
C LEU A 171 -0.36 16.19 10.92
N GLN A 172 0.82 15.60 11.06
CA GLN A 172 1.00 14.23 11.60
C GLN A 172 0.37 14.02 13.00
N ASP A 173 0.26 15.07 13.81
CA ASP A 173 -0.26 14.97 15.18
C ASP A 173 -1.81 15.09 15.27
N ARG A 174 -2.50 15.36 14.16
CA ARG A 174 -3.96 15.60 14.14
C ARG A 174 -4.78 14.32 14.11
N SER A 175 -4.32 13.31 13.39
CA SER A 175 -5.01 12.03 13.27
C SER A 175 -4.05 10.91 12.91
N LYS A 176 -4.46 9.67 13.19
CA LYS A 176 -3.69 8.48 12.80
C LYS A 176 -3.53 8.37 11.28
N LEU A 177 -4.54 8.76 10.51
CA LEU A 177 -4.48 8.81 9.06
C LEU A 177 -3.39 9.78 8.59
N LEU A 178 -3.37 11.02 9.11
CA LEU A 178 -2.36 12.02 8.76
C LEU A 178 -0.96 11.63 9.23
N LEU A 179 -0.83 10.98 10.39
CA LEU A 179 0.43 10.39 10.85
C LEU A 179 0.97 9.37 9.85
N ASN A 180 0.11 8.47 9.37
CA ASN A 180 0.51 7.44 8.42
C ASN A 180 0.85 8.04 7.04
N ILE A 181 0.10 9.05 6.60
CA ILE A 181 0.36 9.81 5.37
C ILE A 181 1.70 10.55 5.44
N HIS A 182 2.08 11.09 6.60
CA HIS A 182 3.36 11.78 6.78
C HIS A 182 4.57 10.92 6.38
N TYR A 183 4.53 9.61 6.62
CA TYR A 183 5.60 8.69 6.19
C TYR A 183 5.75 8.56 4.67
N TYR A 184 4.73 8.98 3.90
CA TYR A 184 4.76 9.02 2.44
C TYR A 184 5.06 10.41 1.87
N ASP A 185 5.50 11.35 2.70
CA ASP A 185 5.83 12.69 2.23
C ASP A 185 6.90 12.65 1.13
N PRO A 186 6.61 13.15 -0.08
CA PRO A 186 7.50 13.05 -1.23
C PRO A 186 8.85 13.77 -1.03
N ILE A 187 8.99 14.66 -0.03
CA ILE A 187 10.28 15.29 0.30
C ILE A 187 11.36 14.28 0.74
N ASN A 188 10.92 13.12 1.24
CA ASN A 188 11.79 12.04 1.69
C ASN A 188 12.21 11.10 0.55
N LEU A 189 11.59 11.22 -0.63
CA LEU A 189 11.95 10.42 -1.77
C LEU A 189 13.35 10.79 -2.29
N ARG A 190 14.08 9.77 -2.74
CA ARG A 190 15.40 9.91 -3.35
C ARG A 190 15.43 9.07 -4.62
N ASN A 191 15.45 9.75 -5.74
CA ASN A 191 15.62 9.15 -7.06
C ASN A 191 16.28 10.16 -7.98
N GLN A 192 16.77 9.67 -9.12
CA GLN A 192 17.46 10.50 -10.10
C GLN A 192 16.64 11.74 -10.52
N LYS A 193 15.32 11.60 -10.66
CA LYS A 193 14.46 12.70 -11.12
C LYS A 193 14.39 13.82 -10.09
N ILE A 194 14.24 13.48 -8.81
CA ILE A 194 14.27 14.42 -7.70
C ILE A 194 15.65 15.08 -7.62
N ASP A 195 16.73 14.30 -7.75
CA ASP A 195 18.09 14.85 -7.72
C ASP A 195 18.33 15.86 -8.85
N GLU A 196 17.86 15.58 -10.06
CA GLU A 196 17.90 16.52 -11.19
C GLU A 196 17.09 17.81 -10.90
N LEU A 197 15.88 17.66 -10.34
CA LEU A 197 15.05 18.81 -9.93
C LEU A 197 15.73 19.65 -8.84
N LEU A 198 16.38 19.02 -7.87
CA LEU A 198 17.11 19.69 -6.80
C LEU A 198 18.31 20.47 -7.35
N VAL A 199 19.08 19.86 -8.26
CA VAL A 199 20.21 20.54 -8.91
C VAL A 199 19.74 21.76 -9.69
N GLU A 200 18.65 21.67 -10.46
CA GLU A 200 18.10 22.83 -11.16
C GLU A 200 17.57 23.88 -10.18
N TYR A 201 16.88 23.47 -9.12
CA TYR A 201 16.34 24.34 -8.08
C TYR A 201 17.41 25.21 -7.42
N TYR A 202 18.50 24.60 -6.95
CA TYR A 202 19.57 25.35 -6.27
C TYR A 202 20.39 26.25 -7.21
N ASN A 203 20.36 25.99 -8.52
CA ASN A 203 21.04 26.80 -9.52
C ASN A 203 20.15 27.88 -10.16
N THR A 204 18.84 27.89 -9.89
CA THR A 204 17.95 28.92 -10.46
C THR A 204 18.04 30.23 -9.68
N ASN A 205 18.08 31.33 -10.43
CA ASN A 205 17.97 32.69 -9.89
C ASN A 205 16.52 33.20 -9.90
N ASN A 206 15.58 32.42 -10.45
CA ASN A 206 14.16 32.78 -10.53
C ASN A 206 13.29 31.57 -10.17
N LEU A 207 12.85 31.54 -8.91
CA LEU A 207 12.00 30.48 -8.36
C LEU A 207 10.63 30.42 -9.05
N GLY A 208 10.07 31.58 -9.41
CA GLY A 208 8.80 31.65 -10.13
C GLY A 208 8.88 30.99 -11.51
N ALA A 209 9.92 31.28 -12.28
CA ALA A 209 10.15 30.67 -13.59
C ALA A 209 10.38 29.16 -13.48
N PHE A 210 11.15 28.72 -12.48
CA PHE A 210 11.33 27.29 -12.17
C PHE A 210 9.99 26.61 -11.87
N PHE A 211 9.16 27.21 -11.03
CA PHE A 211 7.84 26.68 -10.69
C PHE A 211 6.94 26.58 -11.92
N LYS A 212 6.87 27.64 -12.73
CA LYS A 212 6.05 27.70 -13.96
C LYS A 212 6.50 26.68 -15.02
N LYS A 213 7.76 26.25 -15.00
CA LYS A 213 8.29 25.22 -15.91
C LYS A 213 7.71 23.83 -15.62
N TYR A 214 7.46 23.51 -14.34
CA TYR A 214 7.13 22.15 -13.90
C TYR A 214 5.69 21.96 -13.43
N ILE A 215 5.01 23.04 -13.04
CA ILE A 215 3.63 23.00 -12.54
C ILE A 215 2.67 23.50 -13.60
N MET A 216 1.54 22.82 -13.80
CA MET A 216 0.53 23.19 -14.81
C MET A 216 -0.06 24.58 -14.55
N ILE A 217 -0.37 25.31 -15.62
CA ILE A 217 -0.81 26.71 -15.61
C ILE A 217 -2.00 26.94 -14.66
N ASP A 218 -2.98 26.04 -14.67
CA ASP A 218 -4.20 26.14 -13.85
C ASP A 218 -3.91 26.20 -12.33
N TYR A 219 -2.76 25.70 -11.90
CA TYR A 219 -2.33 25.70 -10.49
C TYR A 219 -1.35 26.83 -10.17
N GLN A 220 -0.66 27.36 -11.18
CA GLN A 220 0.29 28.48 -11.02
C GLN A 220 -0.43 29.69 -10.41
N ASP A 221 -1.61 30.03 -10.91
CA ASP A 221 -2.40 31.16 -10.41
C ASP A 221 -2.91 30.96 -8.97
N ILE A 222 -3.20 29.73 -8.57
CA ILE A 222 -3.67 29.42 -7.20
C ILE A 222 -2.53 29.66 -6.20
N ILE A 223 -1.32 29.27 -6.58
CA ILE A 223 -0.15 29.23 -5.69
C ILE A 223 0.59 30.57 -5.73
N LEU A 224 0.85 31.09 -6.93
CA LEU A 224 1.71 32.25 -7.15
C LEU A 224 0.98 33.58 -6.95
N ARG A 225 -0.36 33.68 -7.12
CA ARG A 225 -1.03 34.99 -7.06
C ARG A 225 -0.78 35.73 -5.73
N LYS A 226 -0.89 35.06 -4.58
CA LYS A 226 -0.58 35.69 -3.28
C LYS A 226 0.94 35.88 -3.05
N LEU A 227 1.76 35.02 -3.66
CA LEU A 227 3.23 35.13 -3.65
C LEU A 227 3.75 36.24 -4.58
N GLU A 228 3.00 36.65 -5.59
CA GLU A 228 3.35 37.75 -6.48
C GLU A 228 2.80 39.08 -5.91
N ASP A 229 1.63 39.06 -5.26
CA ASP A 229 0.93 40.25 -4.76
C ASP A 229 1.34 40.68 -3.33
N SER A 230 1.74 39.76 -2.45
CA SER A 230 1.84 40.05 -1.00
C SER A 230 3.15 39.60 -0.34
N ILE A 231 3.81 38.58 -0.86
CA ILE A 231 5.05 38.03 -0.31
C ILE A 231 6.16 38.35 -1.29
N GLN A 232 7.17 39.13 -0.93
CA GLN A 232 8.33 39.25 -1.81
C GLN A 232 8.95 37.86 -1.92
N MET A 233 8.99 37.26 -3.11
CA MET A 233 9.57 35.92 -3.33
C MET A 233 11.00 35.77 -2.77
N GLU A 234 11.70 36.89 -2.57
CA GLU A 234 13.03 37.01 -1.94
C GLU A 234 13.02 36.77 -0.42
N THR A 235 11.87 36.94 0.24
CA THR A 235 11.65 36.73 1.69
C THR A 235 11.18 35.32 2.04
N LEU A 236 10.85 34.51 1.03
CA LEU A 236 10.46 33.11 1.24
C LEU A 236 11.68 32.29 1.64
N ASP A 237 11.51 31.45 2.65
CA ASP A 237 12.47 30.41 2.96
C ASP A 237 12.58 29.43 1.77
N LYS A 238 13.81 29.24 1.28
CA LYS A 238 14.07 28.39 0.11
C LYS A 238 13.73 26.93 0.39
N ASP A 239 13.84 26.46 1.63
CA ASP A 239 13.54 25.07 1.94
C ASP A 239 12.03 24.85 2.01
N ASP A 240 11.25 25.79 2.56
CA ASP A 240 9.79 25.69 2.58
C ASP A 240 9.17 25.81 1.20
N PHE A 241 9.72 26.67 0.33
CA PHE A 241 9.33 26.70 -1.07
C PHE A 241 9.64 25.37 -1.78
N LEU A 242 10.82 24.79 -1.54
CA LEU A 242 11.20 23.51 -2.12
C LEU A 242 10.29 22.36 -1.67
N LYS A 243 9.99 22.25 -0.37
CA LYS A 243 9.05 21.24 0.17
C LYS A 243 7.69 21.37 -0.50
N THR A 244 7.19 22.60 -0.60
CA THR A 244 5.91 22.90 -1.24
C THR A 244 5.92 22.49 -2.71
N PHE A 245 6.98 22.85 -3.43
CA PHE A 245 7.17 22.48 -4.83
C PHE A 245 7.17 20.96 -5.02
N ILE A 246 7.95 20.21 -4.25
CA ILE A 246 8.04 18.75 -4.36
C ILE A 246 6.66 18.11 -4.11
N ARG A 247 5.92 18.59 -3.11
CA ARG A 247 4.57 18.08 -2.80
C ARG A 247 3.56 18.42 -3.90
N PHE A 248 3.62 19.60 -4.50
CA PHE A 248 2.80 19.92 -5.68
C PHE A 248 3.18 19.07 -6.90
N TYR A 249 4.48 18.90 -7.15
CA TYR A 249 4.97 18.08 -8.25
C TYR A 249 4.50 16.62 -8.12
N TYR A 250 4.43 16.10 -6.89
CA TYR A 250 3.84 14.79 -6.58
C TYR A 250 2.37 14.67 -6.96
N PHE A 251 1.52 15.64 -6.62
CA PHE A 251 0.09 15.60 -6.94
C PHE A 251 -0.24 15.89 -8.41
N LEU A 252 0.56 16.74 -9.07
CA LEU A 252 0.18 17.37 -10.34
C LEU A 252 0.82 16.75 -11.58
N ASN A 253 1.85 15.92 -11.43
CA ASN A 253 2.49 15.32 -12.59
C ASN A 253 1.91 13.95 -12.92
N LYS A 254 1.27 13.86 -14.10
CA LYS A 254 0.80 12.61 -14.70
C LYS A 254 1.95 11.65 -15.03
N ASP A 255 3.17 12.18 -15.19
CA ASP A 255 4.44 11.45 -15.30
C ASP A 255 5.12 11.25 -13.92
N SER A 256 4.35 11.07 -12.85
CA SER A 256 4.84 10.55 -11.56
C SER A 256 5.52 9.16 -11.69
N VAL A 257 5.42 8.55 -12.88
CA VAL A 257 6.33 7.54 -13.45
C VAL A 257 7.78 8.01 -13.37
N GLY A 258 8.37 7.95 -12.18
CA GLY A 258 9.73 8.41 -11.89
C GLY A 258 9.93 8.97 -10.48
N LEU A 259 8.91 9.55 -9.85
CA LEU A 259 8.93 9.85 -8.41
C LEU A 259 8.72 8.58 -7.59
N ASP A 260 7.81 7.74 -8.08
CA ASP A 260 7.35 6.49 -7.47
C ASP A 260 8.20 5.26 -7.88
N ASN A 261 9.39 5.42 -8.46
CA ASN A 261 10.22 4.28 -8.90
C ASN A 261 10.63 3.29 -7.76
N GLN A 262 10.27 3.58 -6.51
CA GLN A 262 10.40 2.68 -5.35
C GLN A 262 9.07 2.43 -4.61
N ASP A 263 7.97 3.02 -5.08
CA ASP A 263 6.65 2.79 -4.53
C ASP A 263 5.96 1.66 -5.30
N PHE A 264 6.21 0.42 -4.89
CA PHE A 264 5.60 -0.77 -5.50
C PHE A 264 4.09 -0.90 -5.23
N PHE A 265 3.41 0.20 -4.91
CA PHE A 265 1.98 0.23 -4.63
C PHE A 265 1.16 -0.11 -5.88
N ASP A 266 1.40 0.55 -7.01
CA ASP A 266 0.65 0.28 -8.25
C ASP A 266 0.93 -1.14 -8.77
N ASP A 267 2.19 -1.60 -8.68
CA ASP A 267 2.57 -2.99 -8.97
C ASP A 267 1.78 -4.00 -8.13
N TYR A 268 1.63 -3.70 -6.84
CA TYR A 268 0.89 -4.53 -5.90
C TYR A 268 -0.62 -4.51 -6.18
N ILE A 269 -1.19 -3.34 -6.47
CA ILE A 269 -2.60 -3.21 -6.86
C ILE A 269 -2.88 -3.99 -8.14
N ASN A 270 -2.00 -3.92 -9.14
CA ASN A 270 -2.10 -4.74 -10.35
C ASN A 270 -2.01 -6.24 -10.02
N THR A 271 -1.11 -6.62 -9.12
CA THR A 271 -0.99 -8.01 -8.63
C THR A 271 -2.28 -8.48 -7.94
N LEU A 272 -2.88 -7.67 -7.07
CA LEU A 272 -4.15 -7.97 -6.41
C LEU A 272 -5.29 -8.08 -7.40
N TYR A 273 -5.38 -7.15 -8.35
CA TYR A 273 -6.36 -7.20 -9.42
C TYR A 273 -6.23 -8.50 -10.21
N GLY A 274 -5.03 -8.87 -10.65
CA GLY A 274 -4.77 -10.12 -11.36
C GLY A 274 -5.11 -11.37 -10.53
N TYR A 275 -4.80 -11.37 -9.23
CA TYR A 275 -5.16 -12.46 -8.32
C TYR A 275 -6.68 -12.66 -8.21
N HIS A 276 -7.45 -11.59 -8.01
CA HIS A 276 -8.91 -11.67 -7.80
C HIS A 276 -9.72 -11.77 -9.10
N SER A 277 -9.13 -11.34 -10.23
CA SER A 277 -9.69 -11.51 -11.58
C SER A 277 -9.21 -12.77 -12.28
N PHE A 278 -8.27 -13.51 -11.68
CA PHE A 278 -7.61 -14.70 -12.25
C PHE A 278 -6.95 -14.44 -13.61
N ASP A 279 -6.19 -13.35 -13.70
CA ASP A 279 -5.33 -13.04 -14.83
C ASP A 279 -4.05 -13.89 -14.75
N GLN A 280 -3.89 -14.82 -15.69
CA GLN A 280 -2.80 -15.80 -15.68
C GLN A 280 -1.43 -15.17 -15.93
N ASP A 281 -1.36 -14.09 -16.71
CA ASP A 281 -0.10 -13.42 -17.02
C ASP A 281 0.42 -12.72 -15.76
N ILE A 282 -0.45 -11.97 -15.08
CA ILE A 282 -0.13 -11.30 -13.81
C ILE A 282 0.22 -12.32 -12.72
N LEU A 283 -0.52 -13.43 -12.61
CA LEU A 283 -0.22 -14.51 -11.66
C LEU A 283 1.14 -15.17 -11.96
N GLY A 284 1.49 -15.30 -13.24
CA GLY A 284 2.80 -15.76 -13.69
C GLY A 284 3.92 -14.87 -13.16
N GLU A 285 3.82 -13.56 -13.39
CA GLU A 285 4.78 -12.56 -12.87
C GLU A 285 4.87 -12.58 -11.34
N PHE A 286 3.73 -12.67 -10.65
CA PHE A 286 3.68 -12.76 -9.20
C PHE A 286 4.39 -14.02 -8.68
N SER A 287 4.22 -15.16 -9.36
CA SER A 287 4.92 -16.40 -9.01
C SER A 287 6.44 -16.29 -9.20
N LEU A 288 6.89 -15.56 -10.23
CA LEU A 288 8.31 -15.31 -10.50
C LEU A 288 8.93 -14.43 -9.42
N LEU A 289 8.25 -13.35 -9.03
CA LEU A 289 8.68 -12.48 -7.92
C LEU A 289 8.92 -13.29 -6.64
N ILE A 290 7.97 -14.17 -6.28
CA ILE A 290 8.11 -15.01 -5.08
C ILE A 290 9.32 -15.96 -5.22
N LYS A 291 9.46 -16.63 -6.36
CA LYS A 291 10.58 -17.55 -6.62
C LYS A 291 11.94 -16.86 -6.56
N GLU A 292 12.04 -15.65 -7.09
CA GLU A 292 13.26 -14.83 -7.03
C GLU A 292 13.55 -14.37 -5.60
N ALA A 293 12.53 -13.90 -4.88
CA ALA A 293 12.68 -13.50 -3.48
C ALA A 293 13.11 -14.68 -2.60
N VAL A 294 12.58 -15.89 -2.81
CA VAL A 294 13.02 -17.13 -2.12
C VAL A 294 14.52 -17.37 -2.30
N LYS A 295 15.04 -17.22 -3.53
CA LYS A 295 16.47 -17.41 -3.83
C LYS A 295 17.35 -16.39 -3.11
N LEU A 296 16.88 -15.14 -3.00
CA LEU A 296 17.67 -14.01 -2.50
C LEU A 296 17.53 -13.78 -0.98
N TRP A 297 16.42 -14.22 -0.36
CA TRP A 297 16.08 -13.96 1.04
C TRP A 297 17.18 -14.36 2.04
N ASN A 298 17.66 -15.60 1.92
CA ASN A 298 18.82 -16.10 2.67
C ASN A 298 20.08 -16.17 1.82
N GLY A 299 19.94 -15.91 0.51
CA GLY A 299 20.96 -16.10 -0.50
C GLY A 299 21.06 -17.55 -0.98
N SER A 300 21.79 -17.69 -2.07
CA SER A 300 21.96 -18.95 -2.79
C SER A 300 23.45 -19.19 -3.10
N PRO A 301 23.98 -20.41 -2.84
CA PRO A 301 25.33 -20.78 -3.26
C PRO A 301 25.41 -21.15 -4.75
N LYS A 302 24.34 -21.71 -5.31
CA LYS A 302 24.24 -22.19 -6.69
C LYS A 302 22.77 -22.31 -7.09
N GLU A 303 22.49 -22.42 -8.39
CA GLU A 303 21.12 -22.56 -8.88
C GLU A 303 20.34 -23.66 -8.14
N ASN A 304 19.10 -23.35 -7.80
CA ASN A 304 18.17 -24.20 -7.06
C ASN A 304 18.59 -24.54 -5.62
N TYR A 305 19.63 -23.92 -5.05
CA TYR A 305 19.98 -24.08 -3.64
C TYR A 305 19.69 -22.80 -2.86
N VAL A 306 19.14 -22.93 -1.66
CA VAL A 306 18.92 -21.80 -0.75
C VAL A 306 19.46 -22.12 0.64
N TYR A 307 20.10 -21.14 1.28
CA TYR A 307 20.59 -21.29 2.65
C TYR A 307 19.45 -21.43 3.66
N ALA A 308 19.54 -22.43 4.55
CA ALA A 308 18.60 -22.62 5.65
C ALA A 308 18.80 -21.60 6.79
N ASN A 309 20.04 -21.15 6.99
CA ASN A 309 20.43 -20.34 8.13
C ASN A 309 20.99 -18.98 7.69
N SER A 310 20.95 -18.01 8.60
CA SER A 310 21.42 -16.65 8.33
C SER A 310 22.96 -16.55 8.21
N ARG A 311 23.44 -15.42 7.66
CA ARG A 311 24.84 -15.24 7.22
C ARG A 311 25.94 -15.39 8.27
N ASN A 312 25.64 -15.32 9.56
CA ASN A 312 26.65 -15.19 10.61
C ASN A 312 27.08 -16.53 11.24
N GLU A 313 26.65 -17.65 10.67
CA GLU A 313 27.09 -18.96 11.13
C GLU A 313 28.41 -19.36 10.47
N THR A 314 29.25 -20.06 11.25
CA THR A 314 30.56 -20.56 10.81
C THR A 314 30.41 -21.60 9.70
N VAL A 315 29.27 -22.28 9.67
CA VAL A 315 28.86 -23.26 8.67
C VAL A 315 27.50 -22.82 8.13
N LYS A 316 27.39 -22.66 6.81
CA LYS A 316 26.11 -22.39 6.15
C LYS A 316 25.62 -23.66 5.48
N ILE A 317 24.40 -24.04 5.83
CA ILE A 317 23.72 -25.20 5.26
C ILE A 317 22.77 -24.71 4.18
N SER A 318 22.80 -25.32 2.98
CA SER A 318 21.82 -25.06 1.93
C SER A 318 21.13 -26.33 1.46
N HIS A 319 19.89 -26.16 1.05
CA HIS A 319 19.03 -27.22 0.53
C HIS A 319 18.72 -26.96 -0.94
N GLU A 320 18.72 -28.03 -1.73
CA GLU A 320 18.15 -28.01 -3.07
C GLU A 320 16.63 -27.84 -2.94
N LEU A 321 16.07 -26.80 -3.55
CA LEU A 321 14.63 -26.56 -3.63
C LEU A 321 14.16 -26.90 -5.05
N ASP A 322 13.20 -27.81 -5.15
CA ASP A 322 12.60 -28.25 -6.40
C ASP A 322 11.08 -28.25 -6.23
N TYR A 323 10.45 -27.17 -6.67
CA TYR A 323 9.05 -26.85 -6.42
C TYR A 323 8.43 -26.07 -7.57
N GLU A 324 7.12 -26.21 -7.73
CA GLU A 324 6.32 -25.52 -8.74
C GLU A 324 5.07 -24.89 -8.12
N VAL A 325 4.38 -24.06 -8.89
CA VAL A 325 3.09 -23.51 -8.47
C VAL A 325 2.09 -24.65 -8.43
N ASP A 326 1.35 -24.76 -7.34
CA ASP A 326 0.29 -25.75 -7.15
C ASP A 326 -0.93 -25.35 -8.00
N SER A 327 -1.11 -26.01 -9.14
CA SER A 327 -2.23 -25.74 -10.06
C SER A 327 -3.59 -25.98 -9.42
N ASP A 328 -3.67 -26.95 -8.51
CA ASP A 328 -4.93 -27.40 -7.92
C ASP A 328 -5.52 -26.33 -6.98
N PHE A 329 -4.66 -25.46 -6.44
CA PHE A 329 -5.05 -24.29 -5.65
C PHE A 329 -5.99 -23.34 -6.42
N PHE A 330 -5.85 -23.27 -7.74
CA PHE A 330 -6.60 -22.35 -8.59
C PHE A 330 -7.82 -22.99 -9.29
N GLU A 331 -8.15 -24.26 -9.02
CA GLU A 331 -9.25 -24.98 -9.71
C GLU A 331 -10.60 -24.25 -9.68
N ASN A 332 -10.89 -23.53 -8.60
CA ASN A 332 -12.15 -22.82 -8.41
C ASN A 332 -12.10 -21.34 -8.84
N PHE A 333 -10.95 -20.84 -9.26
CA PHE A 333 -10.80 -19.47 -9.72
C PHE A 333 -11.44 -19.32 -11.10
N LYS A 334 -12.10 -18.19 -11.34
CA LYS A 334 -12.75 -17.87 -12.60
C LYS A 334 -12.25 -16.53 -13.11
N GLU A 335 -11.88 -16.51 -14.37
CA GLU A 335 -11.44 -15.30 -15.04
C GLU A 335 -12.56 -14.26 -15.09
N LYS A 336 -12.25 -13.02 -14.71
CA LYS A 336 -13.17 -11.88 -14.71
C LYS A 336 -12.57 -10.73 -15.50
N LYS A 337 -12.79 -10.71 -16.82
CA LYS A 337 -12.26 -9.66 -17.70
C LYS A 337 -12.91 -8.30 -17.42
N ASN A 338 -12.08 -7.25 -17.32
CA ASN A 338 -12.48 -5.85 -17.11
C ASN A 338 -13.48 -5.68 -15.95
N ALA A 339 -13.30 -6.45 -14.88
CA ALA A 339 -14.18 -6.37 -13.72
C ALA A 339 -13.81 -5.18 -12.84
N VAL A 340 -14.82 -4.54 -12.26
CA VAL A 340 -14.64 -3.66 -11.10
C VAL A 340 -14.87 -4.52 -9.87
N LEU A 341 -13.82 -4.73 -9.08
CA LEU A 341 -13.86 -5.59 -7.90
C LEU A 341 -14.09 -4.73 -6.66
N GLY A 342 -15.31 -4.74 -6.14
CA GLY A 342 -15.67 -4.01 -4.90
C GLY A 342 -15.72 -4.89 -3.63
N SER A 343 -15.30 -6.15 -3.74
CA SER A 343 -15.17 -7.07 -2.60
C SER A 343 -14.05 -8.06 -2.91
N TYR A 344 -13.01 -8.04 -2.09
CA TYR A 344 -11.77 -8.78 -2.27
C TYR A 344 -10.98 -8.90 -0.95
N HIS A 345 -9.87 -9.62 -0.99
CA HIS A 345 -8.92 -9.64 0.11
C HIS A 345 -7.76 -8.70 -0.19
N HIS A 346 -7.31 -7.92 0.80
CA HIS A 346 -6.17 -7.01 0.67
C HIS A 346 -4.81 -7.74 0.58
N SER A 347 -4.80 -9.05 0.34
CA SER A 347 -3.62 -9.89 0.19
C SER A 347 -3.81 -10.91 -0.93
N ALA A 348 -2.71 -11.28 -1.58
CA ALA A 348 -2.67 -12.29 -2.64
C ALA A 348 -2.00 -13.56 -2.14
N LYS A 349 -2.64 -14.71 -2.35
CA LYS A 349 -2.12 -16.02 -1.93
C LYS A 349 -1.50 -16.77 -3.10
N MET A 350 -0.44 -17.51 -2.80
CA MET A 350 0.17 -18.44 -3.74
C MET A 350 0.48 -19.76 -3.03
N SER A 351 0.21 -20.86 -3.71
CA SER A 351 0.49 -22.22 -3.23
C SER A 351 1.59 -22.84 -4.08
N PHE A 352 2.53 -23.53 -3.41
CA PHE A 352 3.65 -24.21 -4.05
C PHE A 352 3.73 -25.67 -3.60
N LEU A 353 4.09 -26.55 -4.53
CA LEU A 353 4.24 -27.98 -4.32
C LEU A 353 5.66 -28.44 -4.68
N GLY A 354 6.26 -29.29 -3.84
CA GLY A 354 7.53 -29.95 -4.16
C GLY A 354 7.34 -30.97 -5.29
N THR A 355 8.24 -30.97 -6.29
CA THR A 355 8.12 -31.85 -7.47
C THR A 355 8.55 -33.29 -7.19
N LYS A 356 9.50 -33.49 -6.26
CA LYS A 356 10.13 -34.79 -5.97
C LYS A 356 9.40 -35.64 -4.93
N GLN A 357 8.58 -35.02 -4.09
CA GLN A 357 7.68 -35.67 -3.15
C GLN A 357 6.37 -34.91 -3.22
N LYS A 358 5.24 -35.59 -3.49
CA LYS A 358 3.88 -35.01 -3.39
C LYS A 358 3.58 -34.67 -1.93
N GLU A 359 4.25 -33.64 -1.44
CA GLU A 359 4.14 -33.16 -0.08
C GLU A 359 2.92 -32.29 0.09
N ARG A 360 2.68 -31.84 1.32
CA ARG A 360 1.62 -30.87 1.57
C ARG A 360 1.99 -29.56 0.87
N PRO A 361 1.04 -28.92 0.16
CA PRO A 361 1.28 -27.61 -0.44
C PRO A 361 1.72 -26.61 0.64
N VAL A 362 2.68 -25.76 0.29
CA VAL A 362 3.15 -24.67 1.14
C VAL A 362 2.61 -23.38 0.56
N GLN A 363 1.83 -22.65 1.36
CA GLN A 363 1.18 -21.42 0.95
C GLN A 363 1.88 -20.20 1.55
N ILE A 364 1.88 -19.11 0.81
CA ILE A 364 2.23 -17.78 1.28
C ILE A 364 1.09 -16.82 0.95
N ASP A 365 0.75 -15.98 1.91
CA ASP A 365 -0.23 -14.89 1.78
C ASP A 365 0.55 -13.58 1.82
N ILE A 366 0.43 -12.74 0.79
CA ILE A 366 1.30 -11.57 0.61
C ILE A 366 0.43 -10.32 0.64
N ASP A 367 0.63 -9.51 1.68
CA ASP A 367 0.09 -8.15 1.78
C ASP A 367 1.06 -7.11 1.19
N LEU A 368 0.65 -5.84 1.13
CA LEU A 368 1.48 -4.76 0.56
C LEU A 368 2.85 -4.61 1.26
N PRO A 369 2.94 -4.56 2.61
CA PRO A 369 4.25 -4.49 3.28
C PRO A 369 5.18 -5.65 2.90
N LEU A 370 4.67 -6.89 2.86
CA LEU A 370 5.48 -8.03 2.46
C LEU A 370 5.86 -7.96 0.98
N TYR A 371 4.94 -7.56 0.10
CA TYR A 371 5.22 -7.39 -1.33
C TYR A 371 6.36 -6.40 -1.58
N VAL A 372 6.31 -5.23 -0.92
CA VAL A 372 7.37 -4.20 -0.98
C VAL A 372 8.70 -4.80 -0.50
N MET A 373 8.69 -5.58 0.57
CA MET A 373 9.89 -6.27 1.06
C MET A 373 10.44 -7.27 0.03
N LEU A 374 9.59 -8.07 -0.62
CA LEU A 374 10.02 -9.02 -1.65
C LEU A 374 10.64 -8.30 -2.85
N LYS A 375 10.01 -7.23 -3.35
CA LYS A 375 10.55 -6.40 -4.43
C LYS A 375 11.91 -5.80 -4.06
N ASN A 376 12.04 -5.24 -2.86
CA ASN A 376 13.32 -4.72 -2.37
C ASN A 376 14.40 -5.80 -2.34
N VAL A 377 14.07 -7.01 -1.87
CA VAL A 377 15.00 -8.14 -1.86
C VAL A 377 15.45 -8.53 -3.27
N VAL A 378 14.53 -8.55 -4.24
CA VAL A 378 14.84 -8.80 -5.65
C VAL A 378 15.76 -7.71 -6.22
N LEU A 379 15.59 -6.45 -5.81
CA LEU A 379 16.47 -5.33 -6.16
C LEU A 379 17.81 -5.33 -5.38
N GLY A 380 18.07 -6.35 -4.56
CA GLY A 380 19.35 -6.54 -3.87
C GLY A 380 19.38 -6.04 -2.43
N TYR A 381 18.27 -5.53 -1.89
CA TYR A 381 18.14 -5.24 -0.47
C TYR A 381 18.35 -6.49 0.37
N ARG A 382 18.96 -6.34 1.55
CA ARG A 382 19.28 -7.45 2.45
C ARG A 382 18.53 -7.25 3.77
N PRO A 383 17.51 -8.08 4.07
CA PRO A 383 16.69 -7.92 5.27
C PRO A 383 17.52 -8.01 6.55
N ASN A 384 17.39 -7.00 7.39
CA ASN A 384 17.97 -6.94 8.72
C ASN A 384 17.12 -7.74 9.73
N LYS A 385 17.50 -7.73 11.02
CA LYS A 385 16.77 -8.49 12.06
C LYS A 385 15.32 -8.03 12.24
N LYS A 386 15.08 -6.73 12.19
CA LYS A 386 13.74 -6.15 12.33
C LYS A 386 12.90 -6.50 11.11
N ASP A 387 13.43 -6.35 9.90
CA ASP A 387 12.71 -6.69 8.66
C ASP A 387 12.23 -8.15 8.65
N ARG A 388 13.06 -9.08 9.16
CA ARG A 388 12.68 -10.50 9.29
C ARG A 388 11.63 -10.75 10.37
N GLN A 389 11.61 -9.94 11.42
CA GLN A 389 10.55 -9.97 12.43
C GLN A 389 9.24 -9.38 11.88
N ASP A 390 9.33 -8.36 11.04
CA ASP A 390 8.17 -7.75 10.40
C ASP A 390 7.61 -8.67 9.28
N ALA A 391 8.49 -9.44 8.61
CA ALA A 391 8.15 -10.40 7.56
C ALA A 391 8.06 -11.87 8.05
N LEU A 392 7.43 -12.11 9.21
CA LEU A 392 7.29 -13.45 9.79
C LEU A 392 6.69 -14.49 8.83
N GLN A 393 5.71 -14.09 8.02
CA GLN A 393 5.09 -14.96 7.01
C GLN A 393 6.10 -15.51 6.01
N MET A 394 7.06 -14.69 5.58
CA MET A 394 8.12 -15.13 4.68
C MET A 394 9.11 -16.08 5.39
N GLU A 395 9.45 -15.80 6.65
CA GLU A 395 10.31 -16.69 7.44
C GLU A 395 9.65 -18.07 7.68
N GLU A 396 8.34 -18.11 7.92
CA GLU A 396 7.56 -19.35 8.04
C GLU A 396 7.45 -20.08 6.71
N PHE A 397 7.16 -19.35 5.63
CA PHE A 397 7.11 -19.89 4.28
C PHE A 397 8.44 -20.54 3.90
N MET A 398 9.57 -19.83 4.04
CA MET A 398 10.91 -20.33 3.78
C MET A 398 11.21 -21.60 4.58
N ARG A 399 10.87 -21.60 5.88
CA ARG A 399 11.09 -22.76 6.75
C ARG A 399 10.28 -23.97 6.29
N ASN A 400 9.02 -23.77 5.92
CA ASN A 400 8.14 -24.85 5.47
C ASN A 400 8.55 -25.36 4.08
N LEU A 401 8.96 -24.46 3.18
CA LEU A 401 9.47 -24.80 1.87
C LEU A 401 10.77 -25.63 1.96
N ILE A 402 11.71 -25.24 2.84
CA ILE A 402 12.93 -26.01 3.10
C ILE A 402 12.63 -27.35 3.77
N LYS A 403 11.69 -27.38 4.73
CA LYS A 403 11.25 -28.62 5.39
C LYS A 403 10.60 -29.60 4.42
N GLY A 404 9.85 -29.11 3.44
CA GLY A 404 9.32 -29.94 2.36
C GLY A 404 10.43 -30.42 1.44
N ALA A 405 11.25 -29.49 0.93
CA ALA A 405 12.33 -29.84 0.02
C ALA A 405 13.44 -30.73 0.64
N SER A 406 13.51 -30.85 1.97
CA SER A 406 14.52 -31.65 2.68
C SER A 406 14.24 -33.15 2.58
N THR A 407 14.48 -33.70 1.39
CA THR A 407 15.11 -35.02 1.35
C THR A 407 16.53 -34.88 1.91
N PRO A 408 16.99 -35.75 2.84
CA PRO A 408 18.37 -35.76 3.36
C PRO A 408 19.43 -36.15 2.31
N LYS A 409 19.10 -36.02 1.02
CA LYS A 409 19.82 -36.60 -0.10
C LYS A 409 20.83 -35.67 -0.74
N LYS A 410 20.75 -34.34 -0.59
CA LYS A 410 21.74 -33.37 -1.09
C LYS A 410 21.70 -32.07 -0.28
N VAL A 411 22.60 -31.94 0.69
CA VAL A 411 22.80 -30.71 1.46
C VAL A 411 24.18 -30.15 1.14
N LEU A 412 24.31 -28.84 0.90
CA LEU A 412 25.63 -28.21 0.82
C LEU A 412 26.02 -27.55 2.13
N MET A 413 27.26 -27.77 2.55
CA MET A 413 27.87 -27.08 3.68
C MET A 413 28.97 -26.15 3.17
N ASN A 414 28.86 -24.85 3.47
CA ASN A 414 29.85 -23.84 3.13
C ASN A 414 30.52 -23.32 4.41
N MET A 415 31.85 -23.45 4.51
CA MET A 415 32.63 -23.00 5.67
C MET A 415 33.43 -21.73 5.33
N ASN A 416 33.16 -20.63 6.06
CA ASN A 416 33.72 -19.30 5.79
C ASN A 416 35.26 -19.21 5.85
N LYS A 417 35.97 -20.20 6.42
CA LYS A 417 37.44 -20.19 6.58
C LYS A 417 38.21 -20.97 5.51
N GLY A 418 37.57 -21.54 4.48
CA GLY A 418 38.29 -22.34 3.49
C GLY A 418 37.68 -22.52 2.11
N GLU A 419 36.61 -21.81 1.73
CA GLU A 419 35.95 -21.95 0.42
C GLU A 419 35.69 -23.42 0.02
N PHE A 420 35.30 -24.25 1.00
CA PHE A 420 34.97 -25.65 0.74
C PHE A 420 33.46 -25.80 0.76
N VAL A 421 32.92 -26.32 -0.35
CA VAL A 421 31.54 -26.76 -0.47
C VAL A 421 31.54 -28.28 -0.37
N PHE A 422 30.74 -28.83 0.55
CA PHE A 422 30.57 -30.27 0.68
C PHE A 422 29.14 -30.68 0.39
N SER A 423 28.92 -31.71 -0.41
CA SER A 423 27.63 -32.35 -0.58
C SER A 423 27.49 -33.59 0.31
N LEU A 424 26.41 -33.63 1.08
CA LEU A 424 25.97 -34.80 1.83
C LEU A 424 24.84 -35.48 1.07
N SER A 425 25.02 -36.76 0.73
CA SER A 425 23.98 -37.55 0.05
C SER A 425 23.75 -38.92 0.67
N ALA A 426 22.48 -39.30 0.81
CA ALA A 426 22.10 -40.62 1.32
C ALA A 426 21.95 -41.60 0.15
N GLU A 427 22.78 -42.64 0.11
CA GLU A 427 22.65 -43.77 -0.80
C GLU A 427 21.86 -44.89 -0.12
N LYS A 428 20.82 -45.41 -0.80
CA LYS A 428 20.09 -46.60 -0.33
C LYS A 428 21.02 -47.82 -0.48
N SER A 429 21.41 -48.43 0.64
CA SER A 429 22.00 -49.77 0.65
C SER A 429 21.02 -50.79 1.24
N PHE A 430 21.13 -52.05 0.85
CA PHE A 430 20.22 -53.14 1.24
C PHE A 430 20.08 -53.36 2.76
N THR A 431 20.96 -52.79 3.60
CA THR A 431 20.96 -53.07 5.05
C THR A 431 21.05 -51.85 5.96
N LYS A 432 21.51 -50.66 5.48
CA LYS A 432 21.53 -49.39 6.24
C LYS A 432 21.59 -48.18 5.29
N GLU A 433 21.09 -47.02 5.71
CA GLU A 433 21.38 -45.75 5.01
C GLU A 433 22.88 -45.46 5.08
N LYS A 434 23.53 -45.27 3.93
CA LYS A 434 24.92 -44.81 3.86
C LYS A 434 24.93 -43.35 3.46
N TYR A 435 25.57 -42.50 4.26
CA TYR A 435 25.78 -41.10 3.93
C TYR A 435 27.14 -40.93 3.26
N VAL A 436 27.15 -40.32 2.08
CA VAL A 436 28.33 -40.03 1.27
C VAL A 436 28.62 -38.54 1.37
N PHE A 437 29.83 -38.22 1.84
CA PHE A 437 30.33 -36.87 1.95
C PHE A 437 31.33 -36.61 0.81
N LYS A 438 31.01 -35.68 -0.09
CA LYS A 438 31.86 -35.33 -1.24
C LYS A 438 32.21 -33.86 -1.18
N ARG A 439 33.47 -33.52 -1.48
CA ARG A 439 33.88 -32.14 -1.72
C ARG A 439 33.47 -31.76 -3.14
N GLU A 440 32.75 -30.66 -3.29
CA GLU A 440 32.41 -30.07 -4.59
C GLU A 440 33.45 -29.01 -4.96
N SER A 441 33.71 -28.89 -6.26
CA SER A 441 34.41 -27.74 -6.85
C SER A 441 33.42 -26.58 -6.94
N LEU A 442 33.85 -25.37 -6.58
CA LEU A 442 33.07 -24.14 -6.74
C LEU A 442 32.75 -23.85 -8.20
#